data_AF-A0A7J4J696-F1
#
_entry.id   AF-A0A7J4J696-F1
#
_cell.length_a   1.000
_cell.length_b   1.000
_cell.length_c   1.000
_cell.angle_alpha   90.00
_cell.angle_beta   90.00
_cell.angle_gamma   90.00
#
_symmetry.space_group_name_H-M   'P 1'
#
loop_
_entity.id
_entity.type
_entity.pdbx_description
1 polymer ?
#
loop_
_entity_poly.entity_id
_entity_poly.type
_entity_poly.pdbx_seq_one_letter_code
_entity_poly.pdbx_strand_id
1 'polypeptide(L)' 'KEFCGGPHVQQTGEIGTFKIIKEEACATGVRRIKAIVK' A
#
# COMPACT_ATOMS: atom_id res chain seq x y z
N LYS A 1 -3.10 -15.26 3.51
CA LYS A 1 -4.47 -15.08 2.97
C LYS A 1 -5.05 -13.85 3.64
N GLU A 2 -5.40 -12.82 2.88
CA GLU A 2 -6.20 -11.72 3.42
C GLU A 2 -7.67 -12.14 3.50
N PHE A 3 -8.43 -11.56 4.41
CA PHE A 3 -9.89 -11.62 4.39
C PHE A 3 -10.40 -10.23 4.02
N CYS A 4 -10.67 -10.04 2.73
CA CYS A 4 -11.15 -8.76 2.19
C CYS A 4 -12.42 -9.00 1.37
N GLY A 5 -13.40 -8.10 1.49
CA GLY A 5 -14.66 -8.12 0.74
C GLY A 5 -14.85 -6.93 -0.20
N GLY A 6 -13.78 -6.16 -0.45
CA GLY A 6 -13.82 -4.99 -1.32
C GLY A 6 -13.64 -5.34 -2.81
N PRO A 7 -13.88 -4.38 -3.72
CA PRO A 7 -13.55 -4.55 -5.12
C PRO A 7 -12.03 -4.58 -5.31
N HIS A 8 -11.54 -5.62 -6.00
CA HIS A 8 -10.13 -5.82 -6.30
C HIS A 8 -9.92 -5.78 -7.82
N VAL A 9 -8.73 -5.31 -8.23
CA VAL A 9 -8.27 -5.50 -9.61
C VAL A 9 -7.99 -6.98 -9.87
N GLN A 10 -8.02 -7.42 -11.12
CA GLN A 10 -7.82 -8.83 -11.46
C GLN A 10 -6.34 -9.23 -11.39
N GLN A 11 -5.44 -8.29 -11.71
CA GLN A 11 -3.99 -8.48 -11.62
C GLN A 11 -3.27 -7.21 -11.14
N THR A 12 -2.13 -7.40 -10.47
CA THR A 12 -1.34 -6.30 -9.88
C THR A 12 -0.82 -5.29 -10.91
N GLY A 13 -0.63 -5.69 -12.17
CA GLY A 13 -0.22 -4.79 -13.24
C GLY A 13 -1.24 -3.68 -13.54
N GLU A 14 -2.53 -3.90 -13.25
CA GLU A 14 -3.58 -2.89 -13.42
C GLU A 14 -3.48 -1.74 -12.41
N ILE A 15 -2.79 -1.97 -11.29
CA ILE A 15 -2.56 -0.96 -10.25
C ILE A 15 -1.61 0.13 -10.78
N GLY A 16 -0.78 -0.17 -11.79
CA GLY A 16 0.16 0.81 -12.34
C GLY A 16 1.37 1.04 -11.43
N THR A 17 1.80 2.29 -11.30
CA THR A 17 3.06 2.61 -10.58
C THR A 17 2.80 2.89 -9.10
N PHE A 18 3.34 2.04 -8.24
CA PHE A 18 3.37 2.27 -6.80
C PHE A 18 4.59 3.13 -6.40
N LYS A 19 4.36 4.31 -5.83
CA LYS A 19 5.43 5.21 -5.36
C LYS A 19 5.27 5.56 -3.89
N ILE A 20 6.32 5.31 -3.10
CA ILE A 20 6.40 5.75 -1.70
C ILE A 20 6.67 7.27 -1.69
N ILE A 21 5.85 8.00 -0.94
CA ILE A 21 5.95 9.46 -0.80
C ILE A 21 6.54 9.89 0.54
N LYS A 22 6.36 9.09 1.59
CA LYS A 22 6.85 9.39 2.93
C LYS A 22 7.01 8.11 3.72
N GLU A 23 8.03 8.10 4.56
CA GLU A 23 8.19 7.10 5.60
C GLU A 23 8.45 7.82 6.93
N GLU A 24 7.80 7.36 8.00
CA GLU A 24 7.95 7.95 9.34
C GLU A 24 7.86 6.89 10.43
N ALA A 25 8.65 7.05 11.50
CA ALA A 25 8.56 6.21 12.71
C ALA A 25 7.31 6.63 13.51
N CYS A 26 6.35 5.72 13.66
CA CYS A 26 5.06 6.02 14.30
C CYS A 26 4.99 5.56 15.76
N ALA A 27 5.76 4.54 16.13
CA ALA A 27 5.92 4.02 17.49
C ALA A 27 7.19 3.16 17.57
N THR A 28 7.55 2.71 18.78
CA THR A 28 8.67 1.78 18.98
C THR A 28 8.47 0.52 18.15
N GLY A 29 9.37 0.28 17.20
CA GLY A 29 9.31 -0.87 16.29
C GLY A 29 8.29 -0.75 15.15
N VAL A 30 7.63 0.41 14.98
CA VAL A 30 6.58 0.59 13.96
C VAL A 30 6.94 1.72 12.99
N ARG A 31 6.94 1.40 11.70
CA ARG A 31 7.13 2.36 10.59
C ARG A 31 5.83 2.53 9.82
N ARG A 32 5.49 3.78 9.50
CA ARG A 32 4.36 4.13 8.65
C ARG A 32 4.88 4.53 7.28
N ILE A 33 4.44 3.80 6.25
CA ILE A 33 4.77 4.08 4.85
C ILE A 33 3.54 4.68 4.19
N LYS A 34 3.68 5.86 3.60
CA LYS A 34 2.65 6.49 2.77
C LYS A 34 3.07 6.36 1.31
N ALA A 35 2.15 5.91 0.47
CA ALA A 35 2.39 5.69 -0.95
C ALA A 35 1.19 6.15 -1.78
N ILE A 36 1.45 6.41 -3.05
CA ILE A 36 0.45 6.70 -4.06
C ILE A 36 0.49 5.62 -5.14
N VAL A 37 -0.67 5.41 -5.75
CA VAL A 37 -0.86 4.55 -6.91
C VAL A 37 -1.21 5.47 -8.09
N LYS A 38 -0.49 5.33 -9.20
CA LYS A 38 -0.70 6.09 -10.44
C LYS A 38 -1.08 5.19 -11.59
#